data_AF-A0A6L9IIM2-F1
#
_entry.id   AF-A0A6L9IIM2-F1
#
_cell.length_a   1.000
_cell.length_b   1.000
_cell.length_c   1.000
_cell.angle_alpha   90.00
_cell.angle_beta   90.00
_cell.angle_gamma   90.00
#
_symmetry.space_group_name_H-M   'P 1'
#
loop_
_entity.id
_entity.type
_entity.pdbx_description
1 polymer ?
#
loop_
_entity_poly.entity_id
_entity_poly.type
_entity_poly.pdbx_seq_one_letter_code
_entity_poly.pdbx_strand_id
1 'polypeptide(L)'
;MALRREALALAIFALLGLLALYHPIIHMETHTVGVADVRVTDYYFFHWNFWWLRHALTTPDLAVYTTNYVMAPQMSSLALHTLAAAWYPVWALAEPLVGTVAAMTLVFIVAYTLTGYLIFVFLRDAGVATSLALIGGVLFQLLPIMQNSVGWTNVNLLGWFWIPLLLLTWKQIARKPQRRWRALMWAVLLGVSV
;
A
#
# COMPACT_ATOMS: atom_id res chain seq x y z
N MET A 1 18.06 7.30 -21.48
CA MET A 1 18.75 6.35 -20.57
C MET A 1 18.13 6.28 -19.18
N ALA A 2 17.70 7.39 -18.55
CA ALA A 2 17.12 7.39 -17.21
C ALA A 2 15.90 6.45 -17.06
N LEU A 3 14.93 6.51 -17.97
CA LEU A 3 13.72 5.68 -17.92
C LEU A 3 14.00 4.16 -17.86
N ARG A 4 15.00 3.68 -18.62
CA ARG A 4 15.39 2.26 -18.61
C ARG A 4 15.94 1.83 -17.25
N ARG A 5 16.67 2.71 -16.56
CA ARG A 5 17.23 2.43 -15.23
C ARG A 5 16.13 2.39 -14.16
N GLU A 6 15.18 3.33 -14.24
CA GLU A 6 14.04 3.36 -13.32
C GLU A 6 13.13 2.13 -13.49
N ALA A 7 12.84 1.75 -14.74
CA ALA A 7 12.07 0.54 -15.03
C ALA A 7 12.78 -0.73 -14.53
N LEU A 8 14.11 -0.80 -14.70
CA LEU A 8 14.90 -1.91 -14.17
C LEU A 8 14.87 -1.95 -12.64
N ALA A 9 15.02 -0.80 -11.97
CA ALA A 9 14.93 -0.73 -10.51
C ALA A 9 13.55 -1.18 -10.01
N LEU A 10 12.48 -0.70 -10.64
CA LEU A 10 11.12 -1.13 -10.32
C LEU A 10 10.95 -2.65 -10.50
N ALA A 11 11.45 -3.21 -11.60
CA ALA A 11 11.40 -4.66 -11.84
C ALA A 11 12.19 -5.45 -10.78
N ILE A 12 13.36 -4.96 -10.35
CA ILE A 12 14.16 -5.57 -9.28
C ILE A 12 13.36 -5.60 -7.98
N PHE A 13 12.75 -4.49 -7.57
CA PHE A 13 11.97 -4.43 -6.33
C PHE A 13 10.68 -5.24 -6.41
N ALA A 14 10.05 -5.33 -7.59
CA ALA A 14 8.92 -6.21 -7.81
C ALA A 14 9.32 -7.69 -7.64
N LEU A 15 10.43 -8.11 -8.26
CA LEU A 15 10.96 -9.47 -8.12
C LEU A 15 11.34 -9.80 -6.67
N LEU A 16 11.96 -8.86 -5.96
CA LEU A 16 12.27 -9.03 -4.54
C LEU A 16 11.01 -9.10 -3.67
N GLY A 17 9.95 -8.36 -4.03
CA GLY A 17 8.66 -8.43 -3.36
C GLY A 17 8.02 -9.80 -3.54
N LEU A 18 8.01 -10.32 -4.77
CA LEU A 18 7.56 -11.68 -5.07
C LEU A 18 8.38 -12.72 -4.30
N LEU A 19 9.70 -12.56 -4.25
CA LEU A 19 10.57 -13.49 -3.52
C LEU A 19 10.31 -13.42 -2.00
N ALA A 20 10.16 -12.23 -1.42
CA ALA A 20 9.87 -12.07 0.00
C ALA A 20 8.49 -12.63 0.39
N LEU A 21 7.55 -12.61 -0.55
CA LEU A 21 6.18 -13.09 -0.39
C LEU A 21 5.94 -14.44 -1.07
N TYR A 22 6.99 -15.22 -1.35
CA TYR A 22 6.85 -16.48 -2.08
C TYR A 22 5.87 -17.45 -1.40
N HIS A 23 5.91 -17.52 -0.06
CA HIS A 23 5.07 -18.44 0.71
C HIS A 23 3.58 -18.13 0.57
N PRO A 24 3.09 -16.90 0.84
CA PRO A 24 1.68 -16.60 0.62
C PRO A 24 1.28 -16.68 -0.86
N ILE A 25 2.18 -16.43 -1.81
CA ILE A 25 1.90 -16.55 -3.25
C ILE A 25 1.60 -18.00 -3.66
N ILE A 26 2.37 -18.98 -3.18
CA ILE A 26 2.19 -20.38 -3.61
C ILE A 26 1.10 -21.13 -2.81
N HIS A 27 0.52 -20.52 -1.77
CA HIS A 27 -0.51 -21.13 -0.91
C HIS A 27 -1.83 -20.36 -0.90
N MET A 28 -2.10 -19.50 -1.90
CA MET A 28 -3.29 -18.63 -1.92
C MET A 28 -4.64 -19.37 -1.90
N GLU A 29 -4.67 -20.64 -2.32
CA GLU A 29 -5.90 -21.45 -2.35
C GLU A 29 -6.20 -22.12 -1.00
N THR A 30 -5.18 -22.33 -0.17
CA THR A 30 -5.28 -23.15 1.05
C THR A 30 -5.08 -22.35 2.33
N HIS A 31 -4.42 -21.19 2.25
CA HIS A 31 -4.05 -20.40 3.42
C HIS A 31 -4.28 -18.91 3.18
N THR A 32 -4.75 -18.23 4.22
CA THR A 32 -4.66 -16.77 4.32
C THR A 32 -3.40 -16.38 5.08
N VAL A 33 -2.81 -15.24 4.71
CA VAL A 33 -1.58 -14.76 5.36
C VAL A 33 -1.79 -14.56 6.86
N GLY A 34 -0.85 -15.08 7.65
CA GLY A 34 -0.82 -14.86 9.10
C GLY A 34 -1.72 -15.76 9.94
N VAL A 35 -2.65 -16.49 9.32
CA VAL A 35 -3.52 -17.43 10.04
C VAL A 35 -2.77 -18.75 10.25
N ALA A 36 -2.21 -18.91 11.45
CA ALA A 36 -1.81 -20.22 11.97
C ALA A 36 -2.90 -20.71 12.93
N ASP A 37 -3.02 -22.03 13.14
CA ASP A 37 -4.11 -22.77 13.83
C ASP A 37 -4.65 -22.19 15.17
N VAL A 38 -3.99 -21.19 15.77
CA VAL A 38 -4.35 -20.59 17.06
C VAL A 38 -4.38 -19.04 17.03
N ARG A 39 -4.01 -18.37 15.94
CA ARG A 39 -3.91 -16.89 15.90
C ARG A 39 -4.81 -16.30 14.82
N VAL A 40 -5.76 -15.49 15.25
CA VAL A 40 -6.54 -14.61 14.37
C VAL A 40 -5.70 -13.35 14.10
N THR A 41 -5.51 -13.02 12.83
CA THR A 41 -4.85 -11.79 12.37
C THR A 41 -5.88 -10.77 11.89
N ASP A 42 -5.42 -9.58 11.52
CA ASP A 42 -6.28 -8.51 10.99
C ASP A 42 -6.81 -8.80 9.57
N TYR A 43 -6.57 -10.00 9.01
CA TYR A 43 -6.96 -10.34 7.66
C TYR A 43 -8.47 -10.15 7.44
N TYR A 44 -9.28 -10.71 8.35
CA TYR A 44 -10.73 -10.61 8.28
C TYR A 44 -11.21 -9.17 8.49
N PHE A 45 -10.50 -8.40 9.31
CA PHE A 45 -10.79 -6.99 9.53
C PHE A 45 -10.59 -6.16 8.25
N PHE A 46 -9.44 -6.30 7.59
CA PHE A 46 -9.18 -5.58 6.33
C PHE A 46 -9.99 -6.12 5.15
N HIS A 47 -10.29 -7.42 5.14
CA HIS A 47 -11.23 -7.98 4.18
C HIS A 47 -12.62 -7.34 4.34
N TRP A 48 -13.12 -7.25 5.57
CA TRP A 48 -14.38 -6.56 5.85
C TRP A 48 -14.32 -5.08 5.45
N ASN A 49 -13.22 -4.36 5.71
CA ASN A 49 -13.07 -2.96 5.29
C ASN A 49 -13.23 -2.79 3.77
N PHE A 50 -12.63 -3.67 2.97
CA PHE A 50 -12.72 -3.57 1.52
C PHE A 50 -14.08 -4.00 0.98
N TRP A 51 -14.69 -5.02 1.57
CA TRP A 51 -16.08 -5.35 1.29
C TRP A 51 -17.01 -4.18 1.65
N TRP A 52 -16.82 -3.56 2.82
CA TRP A 52 -17.62 -2.43 3.30
C TRP A 52 -17.48 -1.22 2.38
N LEU A 53 -16.26 -0.88 1.95
CA LEU A 53 -16.01 0.18 0.98
C LEU A 53 -16.77 -0.09 -0.32
N ARG A 54 -16.71 -1.31 -0.86
CA ARG A 54 -17.50 -1.69 -2.04
C ARG A 54 -18.99 -1.55 -1.77
N HIS A 55 -19.49 -2.08 -0.66
CA HIS A 55 -20.90 -2.04 -0.30
C HIS A 55 -21.41 -0.59 -0.19
N ALA A 56 -20.73 0.27 0.56
CA ALA A 56 -21.09 1.67 0.70
C ALA A 56 -21.02 2.44 -0.62
N LEU A 57 -19.98 2.22 -1.44
CA LEU A 57 -19.84 2.90 -2.74
C LEU A 57 -20.87 2.45 -3.79
N THR A 58 -21.48 1.27 -3.62
CA THR A 58 -22.46 0.70 -4.56
C THR A 58 -23.90 0.74 -4.03
N THR A 59 -24.11 1.18 -2.79
CA THR A 59 -25.44 1.30 -2.17
C THR A 59 -25.87 2.76 -2.13
N PRO A 60 -27.01 3.13 -2.75
CA PRO A 60 -27.52 4.48 -2.68
C PRO A 60 -27.68 4.96 -1.24
N ASP A 61 -27.36 6.24 -1.00
CA ASP A 61 -27.53 6.94 0.28
C ASP A 61 -26.74 6.37 1.48
N LEU A 62 -25.84 5.40 1.25
CA LEU A 62 -25.00 4.84 2.31
C LEU A 62 -23.66 5.58 2.42
N ALA A 63 -23.42 6.25 3.54
CA ALA A 63 -22.16 6.92 3.80
C ALA A 63 -21.04 5.93 4.15
N VAL A 64 -19.89 6.05 3.48
CA VAL A 64 -18.70 5.20 3.68
C VAL A 64 -18.24 5.17 5.13
N TYR A 65 -18.35 6.29 5.85
CA TYR A 65 -17.87 6.42 7.22
C TYR A 65 -18.92 6.14 8.30
N THR A 66 -20.04 5.50 7.96
CA THR A 66 -21.12 5.21 8.92
C THR A 66 -21.67 3.81 8.70
N THR A 67 -21.65 2.94 9.73
CA THR A 67 -22.10 1.54 9.61
C THR A 67 -22.89 1.09 10.83
N ASN A 68 -23.85 0.19 10.65
CA ASN A 68 -24.52 -0.56 11.71
C ASN A 68 -24.01 -2.01 11.85
N TYR A 69 -23.00 -2.41 11.08
CA TYR A 69 -22.50 -3.79 11.08
C TYR A 69 -21.52 -4.10 12.21
N VAL A 70 -21.03 -3.08 12.92
CA VAL A 70 -20.07 -3.24 14.03
C VAL A 70 -20.77 -3.27 15.39
N MET A 71 -21.72 -2.35 15.61
CA MET A 71 -22.47 -2.22 16.88
C MET A 71 -23.97 -2.25 16.61
N ALA A 72 -24.46 -3.27 15.92
CA ALA A 72 -25.89 -3.39 15.63
C ALA A 72 -26.73 -3.40 16.94
N PRO A 73 -27.87 -2.68 17.00
CA PRO A 73 -28.51 -1.92 15.92
C PRO A 73 -28.06 -0.46 15.78
N GLN A 74 -27.10 0.02 16.58
CA GLN A 74 -26.65 1.41 16.55
C GLN A 74 -25.76 1.72 15.34
N MET A 75 -25.92 2.91 14.79
CA MET A 75 -24.98 3.46 13.82
C MET A 75 -23.68 3.86 14.52
N SER A 76 -22.57 3.42 13.97
CA SER A 76 -21.22 3.74 14.42
C SER A 76 -20.49 4.55 13.35
N SER A 77 -19.73 5.56 13.80
CA SER A 77 -18.82 6.30 12.93
C SER A 77 -17.54 5.50 12.70
N LEU A 78 -17.10 5.44 11.46
CA LEU A 78 -15.81 4.86 11.05
C LEU A 78 -14.73 5.94 10.86
N ALA A 79 -14.96 7.18 11.30
CA ALA A 79 -14.02 8.28 11.10
C ALA A 79 -12.63 8.02 11.72
N LEU A 80 -12.58 7.32 12.85
CA LEU A 80 -11.33 6.88 13.50
C LEU A 80 -11.00 5.41 13.23
N HIS A 81 -11.76 4.76 12.34
CA HIS A 81 -11.54 3.38 11.96
C HIS A 81 -10.42 3.27 10.95
N THR A 82 -9.59 2.24 11.09
CA THR A 82 -8.44 2.02 10.22
C THR A 82 -8.85 1.38 8.88
N LEU A 83 -9.66 2.10 8.07
CA LEU A 83 -10.23 1.59 6.83
C LEU A 83 -9.19 1.16 5.77
N ALA A 84 -8.00 1.76 5.80
CA ALA A 84 -6.94 1.55 4.80
C ALA A 84 -7.43 1.75 3.34
N ALA A 85 -8.30 2.75 3.13
CA ALA A 85 -8.99 3.00 1.86
C ALA A 85 -8.05 3.23 0.66
N ALA A 86 -6.83 3.72 0.88
CA ALA A 86 -5.82 3.91 -0.17
C ALA A 86 -5.48 2.60 -0.91
N TRP A 87 -5.67 1.44 -0.27
CA TRP A 87 -5.43 0.12 -0.87
C TRP A 87 -6.62 -0.47 -1.61
N TYR A 88 -7.82 0.09 -1.39
CA TYR A 88 -9.05 -0.41 -1.99
C TYR A 88 -8.99 -0.50 -3.52
N PRO A 89 -8.43 0.49 -4.28
CA PRO A 89 -8.37 0.38 -5.73
C PRO A 89 -7.59 -0.84 -6.22
N VAL A 90 -6.48 -1.20 -5.57
CA VAL A 90 -5.68 -2.38 -5.93
C VAL A 90 -6.49 -3.65 -5.71
N TRP A 91 -7.12 -3.76 -4.54
CA TRP A 91 -7.93 -4.93 -4.20
C TRP A 91 -9.18 -5.03 -5.08
N ALA A 92 -9.91 -3.93 -5.29
CA ALA A 92 -11.18 -3.91 -6.02
C ALA A 92 -11.02 -4.27 -7.51
N LEU A 93 -9.89 -3.89 -8.12
CA LEU A 93 -9.57 -4.27 -9.51
C LEU A 93 -9.14 -5.74 -9.63
N ALA A 94 -8.48 -6.28 -8.61
CA ALA A 94 -7.94 -7.65 -8.66
C ALA A 94 -8.94 -8.72 -8.20
N GLU A 95 -9.74 -8.44 -7.18
CA GLU A 95 -10.60 -9.45 -6.54
C GLU A 95 -11.58 -10.15 -7.49
N PRO A 96 -12.24 -9.46 -8.45
CA PRO A 96 -13.12 -10.14 -9.41
C PRO A 96 -12.39 -11.12 -10.35
N LEU A 97 -11.08 -10.99 -10.49
CA LEU A 97 -10.27 -11.78 -11.43
C LEU A 97 -9.57 -12.95 -10.77
N VAL A 98 -9.07 -12.75 -9.54
CA VAL A 98 -8.20 -13.72 -8.85
C VAL A 98 -8.73 -14.15 -7.48
N GLY A 99 -9.87 -13.59 -7.05
CA GLY A 99 -10.46 -13.83 -5.74
C GLY A 99 -9.80 -13.01 -4.63
N THR A 100 -10.44 -13.05 -3.46
CA THR A 100 -10.11 -12.18 -2.31
C THR A 100 -8.70 -12.38 -1.78
N VAL A 101 -8.27 -13.63 -1.60
CA VAL A 101 -6.96 -13.95 -1.00
C VAL A 101 -5.84 -13.44 -1.90
N ALA A 102 -5.91 -13.74 -3.19
CA ALA A 102 -4.93 -13.29 -4.17
C ALA A 102 -4.93 -11.76 -4.33
N ALA A 103 -6.10 -11.12 -4.29
CA ALA A 103 -6.19 -9.65 -4.33
C ALA A 103 -5.53 -8.99 -3.10
N MET A 104 -5.66 -9.59 -1.91
CA MET A 104 -4.96 -9.09 -0.71
C MET A 104 -3.45 -9.33 -0.79
N THR A 105 -3.02 -10.50 -1.29
CA THR A 105 -1.60 -10.77 -1.57
C THR A 105 -1.02 -9.77 -2.57
N LEU A 106 -1.79 -9.36 -3.58
CA LEU A 106 -1.38 -8.32 -4.53
C LEU A 106 -1.14 -6.97 -3.84
N VAL A 107 -1.99 -6.58 -2.88
CA VAL A 107 -1.76 -5.38 -2.05
C VAL A 107 -0.39 -5.45 -1.36
N PHE A 108 -0.02 -6.62 -0.80
CA PHE A 108 1.28 -6.81 -0.17
C PHE A 108 2.45 -6.68 -1.17
N ILE A 109 2.32 -7.29 -2.35
CA ILE A 109 3.33 -7.20 -3.41
C ILE A 109 3.53 -5.75 -3.85
N VAL A 110 2.44 -5.00 -4.06
CA VAL A 110 2.50 -3.58 -4.43
C VAL A 110 3.17 -2.77 -3.32
N ALA A 111 2.81 -2.99 -2.05
CA ALA A 111 3.42 -2.30 -0.92
C ALA A 111 4.93 -2.52 -0.81
N TYR A 112 5.38 -3.76 -0.92
CA TYR A 112 6.80 -4.11 -0.91
C TYR A 112 7.54 -3.44 -2.08
N THR A 113 6.98 -3.54 -3.28
CA THR A 113 7.55 -2.98 -4.51
C THR A 113 7.70 -1.47 -4.40
N LEU A 114 6.63 -0.77 -4.02
CA LEU A 114 6.63 0.68 -3.87
C LEU A 114 7.58 1.14 -2.75
N THR A 115 7.69 0.39 -1.65
CA THR A 115 8.59 0.75 -0.54
C THR A 115 10.05 0.72 -0.98
N GLY A 116 10.51 -0.37 -1.61
CA GLY A 116 11.87 -0.45 -2.12
C GLY A 116 12.14 0.58 -3.22
N TYR A 117 11.20 0.69 -4.18
CA TYR A 117 11.35 1.58 -5.32
C TYR A 117 11.38 3.07 -4.93
N LEU A 118 10.46 3.53 -4.08
CA LEU A 118 10.41 4.94 -3.72
C LEU A 118 11.56 5.35 -2.79
N ILE A 119 12.06 4.46 -1.94
CA ILE A 119 13.31 4.69 -1.20
C ILE A 119 14.49 4.81 -2.17
N PHE A 120 14.60 3.92 -3.15
CA PHE A 120 15.62 4.03 -4.20
C PHE A 120 15.54 5.39 -4.92
N VAL A 121 14.35 5.78 -5.40
CA VAL A 121 14.15 7.08 -6.08
C VAL A 121 14.53 8.24 -5.17
N PHE A 122 14.13 8.21 -3.91
CA PHE A 122 14.47 9.22 -2.91
C PHE A 122 15.99 9.34 -2.71
N LEU A 123 16.70 8.23 -2.54
CA LEU A 123 18.15 8.21 -2.38
C LEU A 123 18.86 8.71 -3.66
N ARG A 124 18.36 8.34 -4.84
CA ARG A 124 18.87 8.84 -6.12
C ARG A 124 18.70 10.34 -6.27
N ASP A 125 17.55 10.88 -5.87
CA ASP A 125 17.27 12.33 -5.88
C ASP A 125 18.08 13.09 -4.81
N ALA A 126 18.57 12.40 -3.77
CA ALA A 126 19.53 12.93 -2.80
C ALA A 126 21.01 12.83 -3.26
N GLY A 127 21.28 12.30 -4.46
CA GLY A 127 22.64 12.20 -5.01
C GLY A 127 23.41 10.94 -4.61
N VAL A 128 22.79 9.99 -3.92
CA VAL A 128 23.42 8.72 -3.52
C VAL A 128 23.74 7.87 -4.76
N ALA A 129 24.92 7.24 -4.79
CA ALA A 129 25.34 6.36 -5.88
C ALA A 129 24.32 5.23 -6.13
N THR A 130 24.13 4.85 -7.40
CA THR A 130 23.05 3.92 -7.80
C THR A 130 23.07 2.59 -7.06
N SER A 131 24.25 1.99 -6.85
CA SER A 131 24.41 0.74 -6.11
C SER A 131 23.99 0.88 -4.64
N LEU A 132 24.42 1.96 -3.98
CA LEU A 132 24.06 2.25 -2.59
C LEU A 132 22.56 2.57 -2.46
N ALA A 133 21.98 3.28 -3.43
CA ALA A 133 20.54 3.54 -3.46
C ALA A 133 19.73 2.23 -3.63
N LEU A 134 20.20 1.30 -4.46
CA LEU A 134 19.59 -0.03 -4.60
C LEU A 134 19.64 -0.78 -3.27
N ILE A 135 20.81 -0.84 -2.63
CA ILE A 135 20.98 -1.48 -1.32
C ILE A 135 20.04 -0.85 -0.29
N GLY A 136 19.95 0.49 -0.24
CA GLY A 136 19.03 1.20 0.64
C GLY A 136 17.57 0.83 0.42
N GLY A 137 17.13 0.75 -0.85
CA GLY A 137 15.78 0.28 -1.20
C GLY A 137 15.52 -1.16 -0.75
N VAL A 138 16.49 -2.07 -0.96
CA VAL A 138 16.37 -3.48 -0.53
C VAL A 138 16.24 -3.58 0.98
N LEU A 139 17.09 -2.86 1.72
CA LEU A 139 17.07 -2.86 3.18
C LEU A 139 15.71 -2.37 3.71
N PHE A 140 15.15 -1.31 3.14
CA PHE A 140 13.84 -0.78 3.55
C PHE A 140 12.68 -1.72 3.18
N GLN A 141 12.70 -2.29 1.97
CA GLN A 141 11.67 -3.23 1.52
C GLN A 141 11.61 -4.49 2.40
N LEU A 142 12.76 -4.94 2.90
CA LEU A 142 12.88 -6.16 3.71
C LEU A 142 12.98 -5.89 5.21
N LEU A 143 12.61 -4.68 5.68
CA LEU A 143 12.64 -4.38 7.11
C LEU A 143 11.79 -5.38 7.90
N PRO A 144 12.19 -5.74 9.13
CA PRO A 144 11.39 -6.60 10.01
C PRO A 144 9.97 -6.09 10.22
N ILE A 145 9.75 -4.77 10.21
CA ILE A 145 8.41 -4.19 10.33
C ILE A 145 7.51 -4.51 9.13
N MET A 146 8.06 -4.59 7.91
CA MET A 146 7.30 -4.96 6.71
C MET A 146 6.86 -6.42 6.82
N GLN A 147 7.77 -7.31 7.21
CA GLN A 147 7.48 -8.73 7.40
C GLN A 147 6.47 -8.95 8.52
N ASN A 148 6.63 -8.25 9.65
CA ASN A 148 5.69 -8.31 10.76
C ASN A 148 4.31 -7.80 10.35
N SER A 149 4.24 -6.69 9.59
CA SER A 149 2.97 -6.13 9.11
C SER A 149 2.25 -7.10 8.16
N VAL A 150 2.96 -7.82 7.30
CA VAL A 150 2.38 -8.90 6.48
C VAL A 150 1.94 -10.07 7.36
N GLY A 151 2.79 -10.50 8.30
CA GLY A 151 2.50 -11.60 9.20
C GLY A 151 1.26 -11.39 10.07
N TRP A 152 0.99 -10.16 10.50
CA TRP A 152 -0.23 -9.78 11.22
C TRP A 152 -1.31 -9.19 10.32
N THR A 153 -1.05 -9.13 9.01
CA THR A 153 -1.94 -8.55 7.99
C THR A 153 -2.39 -7.11 8.30
N ASN A 154 -1.54 -6.32 8.97
CA ASN A 154 -1.77 -4.91 9.21
C ASN A 154 -1.57 -4.09 7.93
N VAL A 155 -2.56 -4.10 7.04
CA VAL A 155 -2.50 -3.45 5.72
C VAL A 155 -2.20 -1.94 5.84
N ASN A 156 -2.68 -1.32 6.92
CA ASN A 156 -2.41 0.09 7.24
C ASN A 156 -0.92 0.39 7.52
N LEU A 157 -0.16 -0.59 8.03
CA LEU A 157 1.26 -0.44 8.34
C LEU A 157 2.19 -0.73 7.15
N LEU A 158 1.64 -1.24 6.03
CA LEU A 158 2.41 -1.50 4.82
C LEU A 158 2.71 -0.24 3.99
N GLY A 159 2.16 0.91 4.39
CA GLY A 159 2.28 2.20 3.71
C GLY A 159 3.63 2.90 3.85
N TRP A 160 4.74 2.21 4.15
CA TRP A 160 6.04 2.87 4.38
C TRP A 160 6.56 3.67 3.18
N PHE A 161 6.16 3.30 1.96
CA PHE A 161 6.44 4.07 0.76
C PHE A 161 5.82 5.47 0.73
N TRP A 162 4.82 5.76 1.56
CA TRP A 162 4.27 7.10 1.69
C TRP A 162 5.34 8.08 2.18
N ILE A 163 6.24 7.69 3.08
CA ILE A 163 7.27 8.59 3.61
C ILE A 163 8.18 9.15 2.49
N PRO A 164 8.88 8.33 1.68
CA PRO A 164 9.68 8.86 0.58
C PRO A 164 8.82 9.58 -0.47
N LEU A 165 7.59 9.12 -0.74
CA LEU A 165 6.69 9.80 -1.70
C LEU A 165 6.32 11.20 -1.23
N LEU A 166 6.01 11.38 0.06
CA LEU A 166 5.70 12.67 0.68
C LEU A 166 6.90 13.60 0.59
N LEU A 167 8.11 13.13 0.90
CA LEU A 167 9.34 13.91 0.82
C LEU A 167 9.65 14.33 -0.62
N LEU A 168 9.52 13.41 -1.58
CA LEU A 168 9.69 13.69 -3.00
C LEU A 168 8.68 14.72 -3.49
N THR A 169 7.41 14.58 -3.11
CA THR A 169 6.33 15.50 -3.49
C THR A 169 6.54 16.88 -2.88
N TRP A 170 6.88 16.94 -1.59
CA TRP A 170 7.21 18.19 -0.89
C TRP A 170 8.36 18.93 -1.57
N LYS A 171 9.41 18.21 -1.98
CA LYS A 171 10.53 18.79 -2.74
C LYS A 171 10.06 19.45 -4.03
N GLN A 172 9.10 18.85 -4.74
CA GLN A 172 8.53 19.46 -5.96
C GLN A 172 7.70 20.71 -5.66
N ILE A 173 6.98 20.74 -4.54
CA ILE A 173 6.22 21.91 -4.09
C ILE A 173 7.16 23.05 -3.68
N ALA A 174 8.23 22.74 -2.93
CA ALA A 174 9.15 23.72 -2.36
C ALA A 174 10.14 24.32 -3.38
N ARG A 175 10.51 23.57 -4.42
CA ARG A 175 11.33 24.11 -5.52
C ARG A 175 10.56 25.26 -6.18
N LYS A 176 11.15 26.48 -6.22
CA LYS A 176 10.58 27.66 -6.91
C LYS A 176 10.01 27.25 -8.26
N PRO A 177 8.68 27.05 -8.40
CA PRO A 177 8.16 26.45 -9.62
C PRO A 177 8.24 27.51 -10.69
N GLN A 178 8.90 27.22 -11.81
CA GLN A 178 8.76 28.07 -13.01
C GLN A 178 7.28 28.22 -13.41
N ARG A 179 6.40 27.32 -12.95
CA ARG A 179 4.94 27.35 -13.15
C ARG A 179 4.18 26.99 -11.88
N ARG A 180 3.49 27.98 -11.27
CA ARG A 180 2.72 27.85 -10.01
C ARG A 180 1.68 26.71 -10.02
N TRP A 181 1.09 26.40 -11.17
CA TRP A 181 0.09 25.32 -11.29
C TRP A 181 0.67 23.94 -10.96
N ARG A 182 1.98 23.70 -11.19
CA ARG A 182 2.60 22.42 -10.85
C ARG A 182 2.66 22.20 -9.35
N ALA A 183 2.96 23.24 -8.58
CA ALA A 183 2.95 23.16 -7.12
C ALA A 183 1.53 22.94 -6.58
N LEU A 184 0.52 23.60 -7.16
CA LEU A 184 -0.89 23.36 -6.80
C LEU A 184 -1.32 21.92 -7.11
N MET A 185 -0.94 21.38 -8.27
CA MET A 185 -1.22 19.99 -8.64
C MET A 185 -0.60 19.02 -7.62
N TRP A 186 0.67 19.20 -7.25
CA TRP A 186 1.32 18.37 -6.24
C TRP A 186 0.72 18.52 -4.85
N ALA A 187 0.27 19.72 -4.46
CA ALA A 187 -0.41 19.96 -3.19
C ALA A 187 -1.79 19.28 -3.14
N VAL A 188 -2.54 19.28 -4.24
CA VAL A 188 -3.81 18.55 -4.35
C VAL A 188 -3.58 17.04 -4.28
N LEU A 189 -2.59 16.52 -5.04
CA LEU A 189 -2.24 15.11 -4.98
C LEU A 189 -1.85 14.67 -3.57
N LEU A 190 -1.07 15.51 -2.87
CA LEU A 190 -0.72 15.30 -1.48
C LEU A 190 -1.96 15.29 -0.57
N GLY A 191 -2.85 16.28 -0.70
CA GLY A 191 -4.05 16.40 0.13
C GLY A 191 -5.07 15.26 -0.06
N VAL A 192 -5.06 14.57 -1.21
CA VAL A 192 -5.91 13.39 -1.47
C VAL A 192 -5.25 12.09 -0.98
N SER A 193 -3.93 12.12 -0.72
CA SER A 193 -3.15 10.94 -0.34
C SER A 193 -2.97 10.72 1.17
N VAL A 194 -3.42 11.65 2.00
CA VAL A 194 -3.37 11.63 3.47
C VAL A 194 -4.78 11.52 4.02
#